data_AF-A0A838RU92-F1
#
_entry.id   AF-A0A838RU92-F1
#
_cell.length_a   1.000
_cell.length_b   1.000
_cell.length_c   1.000
_cell.angle_alpha   90.00
_cell.angle_beta   90.00
_cell.angle_gamma   90.00
#
_symmetry.space_group_name_H-M   'P 1'
#
loop_
_entity.id
_entity.type
_entity.pdbx_description
1 polymer ?
#
loop_
_entity_poly.entity_id
_entity_poly.type
_entity_poly.pdbx_seq_one_letter_code
_entity_poly.pdbx_strand_id
1 'polypeptide(L)'
;MSQFDSSKDYYAVLGADEGASRPDIDRLYKRLAAHLHPDRGGSEEEMKSLNEAYGVLKDETIRRDYDAQRRKPPAAVFRPASAPPARDVGVFGHCLSAFLCLLVGLFLLFLVRFQWIWFLWPLAVLAVFVIFFGVIMARSAMVAVNASLPVAHPFRRHTLVQEAMFWSAVVGAGYGIYLLFSTI
;
A
#
# COMPACT_ATOMS: atom_id res chain seq x y z
N MET A 1 -10.79 17.59 28.90
CA MET A 1 -12.04 17.00 28.38
C MET A 1 -12.86 18.09 27.75
N SER A 2 -13.29 17.95 26.49
CA SER A 2 -14.36 18.78 25.94
C SER A 2 -15.62 18.56 26.78
N GLN A 3 -16.28 19.64 27.20
CA GLN A 3 -17.50 19.58 28.03
C GLN A 3 -18.75 19.22 27.22
N PHE A 4 -18.61 19.00 25.91
CA PHE A 4 -19.70 18.78 24.96
C PHE A 4 -19.27 17.88 23.80
N ASP A 5 -20.25 17.26 23.15
CA ASP A 5 -20.11 16.41 21.98
C ASP A 5 -20.39 17.23 20.72
N SER A 6 -19.37 17.43 19.88
CA SER A 6 -19.45 18.24 18.66
C SER A 6 -20.30 17.60 17.55
N SER A 7 -20.66 16.32 17.68
CA SER A 7 -21.49 15.60 16.71
C SER A 7 -23.00 15.73 16.96
N LYS A 8 -23.40 16.15 18.17
CA LYS A 8 -24.81 16.31 18.57
C LYS A 8 -25.30 17.73 18.27
N ASP A 9 -26.54 17.84 17.78
CA ASP A 9 -27.21 19.12 17.61
C ASP A 9 -27.99 19.50 18.87
N TYR A 10 -27.37 20.30 19.74
CA TYR A 10 -27.99 20.71 21.02
C TYR A 10 -29.16 21.69 20.85
N TYR A 11 -29.17 22.47 19.77
CA TYR A 11 -30.30 23.36 19.46
C TYR A 11 -31.54 22.53 19.07
N ALA A 12 -31.34 21.48 18.28
CA ALA A 12 -32.41 20.54 17.93
C ALA A 12 -32.96 19.79 19.15
N VAL A 13 -32.11 19.37 20.09
CA VAL A 13 -32.53 18.69 21.33
C VAL A 13 -33.41 19.58 22.21
N LEU A 14 -33.08 20.87 22.32
CA LEU A 14 -33.88 21.84 23.09
C LEU A 14 -35.09 22.40 22.31
N GLY A 15 -35.14 22.17 20.99
CA GLY A 15 -36.09 22.82 20.08
C GLY A 15 -35.91 24.34 20.01
N ALA A 16 -34.68 24.83 20.22
CA ALA A 16 -34.35 26.25 20.20
C ALA A 16 -33.72 26.65 18.86
N ASP A 17 -33.95 27.89 18.44
CA ASP A 17 -33.25 28.47 17.29
C ASP A 17 -31.79 28.83 17.64
N GLU A 18 -30.90 28.84 16.66
CA GLU A 18 -29.50 29.25 16.83
C GLU A 18 -29.37 30.69 17.36
N GLY A 19 -30.36 31.55 17.10
CA GLY A 19 -30.47 32.91 17.61
C GLY A 19 -31.19 33.04 18.96
N ALA A 20 -31.61 31.94 19.60
CA ALA A 20 -32.39 31.99 20.83
C ALA A 20 -31.62 32.67 21.97
N SER A 21 -32.30 33.57 22.68
CA SER A 21 -31.71 34.28 23.82
C SER A 21 -31.61 33.37 25.05
N ARG A 22 -30.71 33.66 25.99
CA ARG A 22 -30.60 32.91 27.26
C ARG A 22 -31.94 32.70 28.00
N PRO A 23 -32.82 33.72 28.16
CA PRO A 23 -34.10 33.50 28.82
C PRO A 23 -35.06 32.61 28.01
N ASP A 24 -34.93 32.55 26.69
CA ASP A 24 -35.73 31.66 25.86
C ASP A 24 -35.27 30.20 25.99
N ILE A 25 -33.96 29.98 26.04
CA ILE A 25 -33.36 28.66 26.34
C ILE A 25 -33.83 28.15 27.71
N ASP A 26 -33.82 28.99 28.74
CA ASP A 26 -34.27 28.63 30.08
C ASP A 26 -35.77 28.27 30.12
N ARG A 27 -36.60 29.01 29.37
CA ARG A 27 -38.03 28.77 29.26
C ARG A 27 -38.34 27.46 28.54
N LEU A 28 -37.65 27.19 27.44
CA LEU A 28 -37.80 25.97 26.65
C LEU A 28 -37.35 24.75 27.45
N TYR A 29 -36.20 24.85 28.13
CA TYR A 29 -35.71 23.82 29.03
C TYR A 29 -36.74 23.47 30.12
N LYS A 30 -37.26 24.47 30.85
CA LYS A 30 -38.26 24.23 31.91
C LYS A 30 -39.52 23.56 31.40
N ARG A 31 -39.99 23.94 30.20
CA ARG A 31 -41.15 23.32 29.56
C ARG A 31 -40.86 21.86 29.21
N LEU A 32 -39.75 21.58 28.54
CA LEU A 32 -39.37 20.22 28.13
C LEU A 32 -39.07 19.32 29.33
N ALA A 33 -38.36 19.83 30.34
CA ALA A 33 -38.04 19.10 31.56
C ALA A 33 -39.30 18.68 32.34
N ALA A 34 -40.35 19.51 32.34
CA ALA A 34 -41.62 19.15 32.96
C ALA A 34 -42.36 18.03 32.22
N HIS A 35 -42.20 17.96 30.89
CA HIS A 35 -42.78 16.90 30.04
C HIS A 35 -41.96 15.60 30.07
N LEU A 36 -40.63 15.69 30.08
CA LEU A 36 -39.70 14.55 30.04
C LEU A 36 -39.34 14.02 31.44
N HIS A 37 -40.02 14.49 32.49
CA HIS A 37 -39.73 14.04 33.85
C HIS A 37 -40.03 12.54 34.02
N PRO A 38 -39.15 11.75 34.65
CA PRO A 38 -39.34 10.30 34.83
C PRO A 38 -40.64 9.97 35.59
N ASP A 39 -41.03 10.80 36.57
CA ASP A 39 -42.31 10.66 37.30
C ASP A 39 -43.56 10.83 36.42
N ARG A 40 -43.42 11.39 35.21
CA ARG A 40 -44.52 11.58 34.24
C ARG A 40 -44.42 10.65 33.02
N GLY A 41 -43.52 9.66 33.06
CA GLY A 41 -43.34 8.66 32.01
C GLY A 41 -42.32 9.02 30.92
N GLY A 42 -41.46 10.02 31.17
CA GLY A 42 -40.32 10.33 30.28
C GLY A 42 -39.14 9.38 30.46
N SER A 43 -38.30 9.25 29.44
CA SER A 43 -37.08 8.44 29.50
C SER A 43 -35.93 9.19 30.20
N GLU A 44 -35.18 8.49 31.05
CA GLU A 44 -33.98 9.03 31.71
C GLU A 44 -32.92 9.48 30.68
N GLU A 45 -32.87 8.82 29.52
CA GLU A 45 -31.94 9.15 28.43
C GLU A 45 -32.28 10.48 27.74
N GLU A 46 -33.58 10.75 27.57
CA GLU A 46 -34.08 12.00 26.98
C GLU A 46 -33.83 13.17 27.93
N MET A 47 -34.10 12.97 29.22
CA MET A 47 -33.82 13.96 30.26
C MET A 47 -32.32 14.26 30.38
N LYS A 48 -31.47 13.23 30.28
CA LYS A 48 -30.01 13.39 30.27
C LYS A 48 -29.53 14.21 29.07
N SER A 49 -30.07 13.93 27.88
CA SER A 49 -29.75 14.66 26.66
C SER A 49 -30.21 16.12 26.72
N LEU A 50 -31.37 16.38 27.32
CA LEU A 50 -31.89 17.73 27.56
C LEU A 50 -30.99 18.51 28.53
N ASN A 51 -30.53 17.87 29.61
CA ASN A 51 -29.62 18.47 30.59
C ASN A 51 -28.25 18.80 29.99
N GLU A 52 -27.70 17.90 29.16
CA GLU A 52 -26.48 18.16 28.39
C GLU A 52 -26.67 19.38 27.46
N ALA A 53 -27.75 19.42 26.68
CA ALA A 53 -28.03 20.53 25.78
C ALA A 53 -28.16 21.86 26.51
N TYR A 54 -28.90 21.89 27.62
CA TYR A 54 -29.04 23.09 28.44
C TYR A 54 -27.71 23.53 29.06
N GLY A 55 -26.87 22.60 29.52
CA GLY A 55 -25.54 22.90 30.07
C GLY A 55 -24.63 23.60 29.06
N VAL A 56 -24.65 23.15 27.80
CA VAL A 56 -23.84 23.73 26.71
C VAL A 56 -24.38 25.08 26.26
N LEU A 57 -25.70 25.22 26.12
CA LEU A 57 -26.33 26.42 25.54
C LEU A 57 -26.54 27.56 26.54
N LYS A 58 -26.57 27.27 27.85
CA LYS A 58 -26.76 28.29 28.91
C LYS A 58 -25.55 29.19 29.12
N ASP A 59 -24.34 28.63 29.01
CA ASP A 59 -23.09 29.37 29.14
C ASP A 59 -22.67 29.91 27.79
N GLU A 60 -22.51 31.22 27.69
CA GLU A 60 -22.13 31.90 26.46
C GLU A 60 -20.71 31.56 25.98
N THR A 61 -19.80 31.27 26.90
CA THR A 61 -18.45 30.83 26.56
C THR A 61 -18.49 29.47 25.88
N ILE A 62 -19.23 28.52 26.48
CA ILE A 62 -19.35 27.14 25.98
C ILE A 62 -20.16 27.12 24.68
N ARG A 63 -21.25 27.89 24.61
CA ARG A 63 -22.08 28.05 23.39
C ARG A 63 -21.25 28.61 22.24
N ARG A 64 -20.43 29.63 22.49
CA ARG A 64 -19.55 30.20 21.45
C ARG A 64 -18.54 29.17 20.93
N ASP A 65 -17.95 28.38 21.83
CA ASP A 65 -16.98 27.35 21.44
C ASP A 65 -17.65 26.20 20.67
N TYR A 66 -18.88 25.83 21.04
CA TYR A 66 -19.72 24.90 20.30
C TYR A 66 -20.05 25.42 18.89
N ASP A 67 -20.53 26.66 18.78
CA ASP A 67 -20.87 27.29 17.51
C ASP A 67 -19.63 27.43 16.59
N ALA A 68 -18.47 27.72 17.17
CA ALA A 68 -17.21 27.82 16.42
C ALA A 68 -16.76 26.48 15.83
N GLN A 69 -16.96 25.37 16.56
CA GLN A 69 -16.66 24.03 16.05
C GLN A 69 -17.67 23.58 14.99
N ARG A 70 -18.97 23.85 15.20
CA ARG A 70 -20.04 23.52 14.25
C ARG A 70 -19.94 24.30 12.93
N ARG A 71 -19.45 25.54 12.96
CA ARG A 71 -19.22 26.36 11.76
C ARG A 71 -17.99 25.98 10.95
N LYS A 72 -17.10 25.13 11.46
CA LYS A 72 -15.92 24.71 10.69
C LYS A 72 -16.41 23.84 9.53
N PRO A 73 -16.28 24.30 8.26
CA PRO A 73 -16.73 23.50 7.13
C PRO A 73 -15.99 22.15 7.16
N PRO A 74 -16.64 21.05 6.76
CA PRO A 74 -15.95 19.77 6.60
C PRO A 74 -14.72 20.03 5.73
N ALA A 75 -13.56 19.54 6.18
CA ALA A 75 -12.29 19.74 5.50
C ALA A 75 -12.48 19.58 3.98
N ALA A 76 -12.10 20.62 3.23
CA ALA A 76 -12.35 20.70 1.80
C ALA A 76 -11.92 19.38 1.14
N VAL A 77 -12.89 18.70 0.51
CA VAL A 77 -12.61 17.54 -0.33
C VAL A 77 -11.61 18.00 -1.38
N PHE A 78 -10.40 17.45 -1.32
CA PHE A 78 -9.37 17.70 -2.33
C PHE A 78 -9.93 17.28 -3.69
N ARG A 79 -10.29 18.27 -4.53
CA ARG A 79 -10.52 18.09 -5.95
C ARG A 79 -9.18 18.34 -6.63
N PRO A 80 -8.55 17.35 -7.29
CA PRO A 80 -7.34 17.62 -8.06
C PRO A 80 -7.68 18.69 -9.11
N ALA A 81 -6.84 19.71 -9.19
CA ALA A 81 -6.98 20.75 -10.19
C ALA A 81 -7.00 20.10 -11.58
N SER A 82 -8.06 20.35 -12.36
CA SER A 82 -8.03 20.08 -13.79
C SER A 82 -6.84 20.83 -14.38
N ALA A 83 -5.93 20.10 -15.03
CA ALA A 83 -4.73 20.66 -15.64
C ALA A 83 -5.11 21.87 -16.52
N PRO A 84 -4.31 22.96 -16.52
CA PRO A 84 -4.56 24.09 -17.39
C PRO A 84 -4.63 23.61 -18.85
N PRO A 85 -5.50 24.21 -19.70
CA PRO A 85 -5.53 23.87 -21.12
C PRO A 85 -4.13 24.05 -21.67
N ALA A 86 -3.64 23.02 -22.37
CA ALA A 86 -2.31 22.97 -22.94
C ALA A 86 -2.02 24.28 -23.67
N ARG A 87 -1.06 25.06 -23.15
CA ARG A 87 -0.54 26.23 -23.84
C ARG A 87 -0.05 25.74 -25.20
N ASP A 88 -0.47 26.38 -26.29
CA ASP A 88 0.04 26.11 -27.63
C ASP A 88 1.57 26.22 -27.60
N VAL A 89 2.23 25.06 -27.49
CA VAL A 89 3.65 24.93 -27.77
C VAL A 89 3.76 25.17 -29.27
N GLY A 90 4.06 26.41 -29.64
CA GLY A 90 4.19 26.80 -31.04
C GLY A 90 5.18 25.90 -31.78
N VAL A 91 5.24 26.02 -33.11
CA VAL A 91 6.07 25.18 -34.00
C VAL A 91 7.48 24.93 -33.46
N PHE A 92 8.09 25.93 -32.82
CA PHE A 92 9.40 25.82 -32.17
C PHE A 92 9.47 24.74 -31.07
N GLY A 93 8.43 24.59 -30.25
CA GLY A 93 8.35 23.57 -29.21
C GLY A 93 8.28 22.16 -29.78
N HIS A 94 7.55 21.96 -30.87
CA HIS A 94 7.50 20.68 -31.58
C HIS A 94 8.84 20.35 -32.26
N CYS A 95 9.51 21.34 -32.85
CA CYS A 95 10.84 21.13 -33.43
C CYS A 95 11.88 20.76 -32.37
N LEU A 96 11.85 21.43 -31.20
CA LEU A 96 12.76 21.14 -30.11
C LEU A 96 12.50 19.75 -29.49
N SER A 97 11.23 19.36 -29.33
CA SER A 97 10.90 18.02 -28.81
C SER A 97 11.30 16.91 -29.78
N ALA A 98 11.09 17.11 -31.09
CA ALA A 98 11.54 16.18 -32.12
C ALA A 98 13.07 16.04 -32.12
N PHE A 99 13.80 17.16 -31.99
CA PHE A 99 15.26 17.15 -31.92
C PHE A 99 15.77 16.40 -30.67
N LEU A 100 15.21 16.66 -29.49
CA LEU A 100 15.58 15.96 -28.26
C LEU A 100 15.28 14.46 -28.35
N CYS A 101 14.14 14.09 -28.93
CA CYS A 101 13.77 12.69 -29.11
C CYS A 101 14.75 11.96 -30.04
N LEU A 102 15.15 12.58 -31.15
CA LEU A 102 16.16 12.04 -32.06
C LEU A 102 17.54 11.94 -31.40
N LEU A 103 17.94 12.94 -30.61
CA LEU A 103 19.21 12.93 -29.89
C LEU A 103 19.27 11.79 -28.87
N VAL A 104 18.20 11.61 -28.08
CA VAL A 104 18.08 10.50 -27.14
C VAL A 104 18.07 9.16 -27.86
N GLY A 105 17.32 9.04 -28.97
CA GLY A 105 17.28 7.82 -29.77
C GLY A 105 18.65 7.45 -30.35
N LEU A 106 19.38 8.43 -30.87
CA LEU A 106 20.73 8.23 -31.38
C LEU A 106 21.71 7.86 -30.26
N PHE A 107 21.57 8.46 -29.07
CA PHE A 107 22.36 8.11 -27.89
C PHE A 107 22.07 6.68 -27.40
N LEU A 108 20.81 6.24 -27.41
CA LEU A 108 20.44 4.86 -27.10
C LEU A 108 21.01 3.88 -28.12
N LEU A 109 20.93 4.20 -29.42
CA LEU A 109 21.55 3.38 -30.47
C LEU A 109 23.08 3.36 -30.34
N PHE A 110 23.69 4.49 -29.95
CA PHE A 110 25.11 4.56 -29.64
C PHE A 110 25.45 3.67 -28.44
N LEU A 111 24.68 3.71 -27.35
CA LEU A 111 24.85 2.81 -26.20
C LEU A 111 24.75 1.34 -26.62
N VAL A 112 23.74 0.97 -27.40
CA VAL A 112 23.57 -0.41 -27.92
C VAL A 112 24.77 -0.82 -28.80
N ARG A 113 25.30 0.10 -29.62
CA ARG A 113 26.39 -0.17 -30.56
C ARG A 113 27.78 -0.06 -29.94
N PHE A 114 27.93 0.68 -28.84
CA PHE A 114 29.17 0.90 -28.10
C PHE A 114 29.35 -0.08 -26.93
N GLN A 115 28.31 -0.84 -26.57
CA GLN A 115 28.40 -1.89 -25.55
C GLN A 115 29.17 -3.11 -26.07
N TRP A 116 30.49 -3.06 -25.95
CA TRP A 116 31.26 -4.26 -25.64
C TRP A 116 30.81 -4.73 -24.25
N ILE A 117 30.17 -5.90 -24.24
CA ILE A 117 29.37 -6.48 -23.16
C ILE A 117 30.25 -6.87 -21.95
N TRP A 118 30.71 -5.88 -21.18
CA TRP A 118 31.27 -6.12 -19.85
C TRP A 118 30.18 -6.40 -18.80
N PHE A 119 28.92 -6.02 -19.09
CA PHE A 119 27.80 -6.14 -18.14
C PHE A 119 27.12 -7.52 -18.11
N LEU A 120 27.23 -8.38 -19.14
CA LEU A 120 26.69 -9.76 -19.04
C LEU A 120 27.66 -10.75 -18.40
N TRP A 121 28.93 -10.39 -18.20
CA TRP A 121 29.88 -11.30 -17.56
C TRP A 121 29.44 -11.74 -16.14
N PRO A 122 28.88 -10.86 -15.28
CA PRO A 122 28.26 -11.29 -14.01
C PRO A 122 27.12 -12.31 -14.17
N LEU A 123 26.32 -12.21 -15.25
CA LEU A 123 25.24 -13.16 -15.53
C LEU A 123 25.79 -14.52 -15.98
N ALA A 124 26.84 -14.52 -16.80
CA ALA A 124 27.55 -15.74 -17.19
C ALA A 124 28.21 -16.42 -15.97
N VAL A 125 28.83 -15.62 -15.09
CA VAL A 125 29.38 -16.11 -13.81
C VAL A 125 28.27 -16.74 -12.96
N LEU A 126 27.12 -16.05 -12.80
CA LEU A 126 25.96 -16.60 -12.08
C LEU A 126 25.47 -17.92 -12.69
N ALA A 127 25.41 -18.01 -14.02
CA ALA A 127 24.99 -19.24 -14.70
C ALA A 127 25.92 -20.42 -14.39
N VAL A 128 27.25 -20.20 -14.39
CA VAL A 128 28.23 -21.22 -13.99
C VAL A 128 28.03 -21.64 -12.54
N PHE A 129 27.80 -20.70 -11.62
CA PHE A 129 27.51 -20.99 -10.22
C PHE A 129 26.23 -21.83 -10.05
N VAL A 130 25.16 -21.50 -10.76
CA VAL A 130 23.89 -22.25 -10.73
C VAL A 130 24.09 -23.69 -11.23
N ILE A 131 24.83 -23.87 -12.34
CA ILE A 131 25.14 -25.21 -12.87
C ILE A 131 25.96 -26.01 -11.85
N PHE A 132 27.03 -25.43 -11.31
CA PHE A 132 27.88 -26.08 -10.32
C PHE A 132 27.10 -26.48 -9.06
N PHE A 133 26.30 -25.56 -8.52
CA PHE A 133 25.45 -25.81 -7.37
C PHE A 133 24.43 -26.92 -7.65
N GLY A 134 23.78 -26.90 -8.82
CA GLY A 134 22.82 -27.93 -9.25
C GLY A 134 23.45 -29.32 -9.33
N VAL A 135 24.67 -29.44 -9.88
CA VAL A 135 25.40 -30.72 -9.95
C VAL A 135 25.73 -31.25 -8.55
N ILE A 136 26.20 -30.38 -7.64
CA ILE A 136 26.48 -30.77 -6.25
C ILE A 136 25.20 -31.21 -5.54
N MET A 137 24.10 -30.47 -5.70
CA MET A 137 22.82 -30.79 -5.10
C MET A 137 22.31 -32.15 -5.60
N ALA A 138 22.36 -32.41 -6.91
CA ALA A 138 21.95 -33.68 -7.50
C ALA A 138 22.79 -34.87 -6.99
N ARG A 139 24.12 -34.70 -6.89
CA ARG A 139 25.01 -35.71 -6.29
C ARG A 139 24.64 -35.96 -4.82
N SER A 140 24.42 -34.90 -4.06
CA SER A 140 24.10 -34.98 -2.63
C SER A 140 22.78 -35.71 -2.40
N ALA A 141 21.76 -35.42 -3.22
CA ALA A 141 20.47 -36.11 -3.20
C ALA A 141 20.63 -37.60 -3.55
N MET A 142 21.39 -37.93 -4.59
CA MET A 142 21.67 -39.33 -4.97
C MET A 142 22.35 -40.11 -3.84
N VAL A 143 23.35 -39.52 -3.20
CA VAL A 143 24.05 -40.14 -2.05
C VAL A 143 23.11 -40.31 -0.85
N ALA A 144 22.27 -39.31 -0.56
CA ALA A 144 21.30 -39.40 0.53
C ALA A 144 20.26 -40.51 0.29
N VAL A 145 19.77 -40.64 -0.94
CA VAL A 145 18.85 -41.73 -1.35
C VAL A 145 19.54 -43.08 -1.23
N ASN A 146 20.78 -43.21 -1.68
CA ASN A 146 21.53 -44.46 -1.54
C ASN A 146 21.79 -44.84 -0.08
N ALA A 147 21.94 -43.85 0.81
CA ALA A 147 22.14 -44.06 2.24
C ALA A 147 20.87 -44.55 2.95
N SER A 148 19.68 -44.21 2.44
CA SER A 148 18.40 -44.65 3.02
C SER A 148 17.95 -46.04 2.58
N LEU A 149 18.61 -46.65 1.58
CA LEU A 149 18.29 -47.99 1.10
C LEU A 149 18.69 -49.09 2.11
N PRO A 150 17.90 -50.18 2.22
CA PRO A 150 18.24 -51.32 3.07
C PRO A 150 19.60 -51.94 2.72
N VAL A 151 20.32 -52.46 3.72
CA VAL A 151 21.67 -53.05 3.54
C VAL A 151 21.68 -54.19 2.50
N ALA A 152 20.58 -54.92 2.39
CA ALA A 152 20.42 -56.04 1.46
C ALA A 152 20.11 -55.61 0.00
N HIS A 153 19.91 -54.32 -0.27
CA HIS A 153 19.45 -53.85 -1.56
C HIS A 153 20.60 -53.84 -2.60
N PRO A 154 20.41 -54.45 -3.80
CA PRO A 154 21.49 -54.60 -4.79
C PRO A 154 22.08 -53.27 -5.26
N PHE A 155 21.26 -52.21 -5.33
CA PHE A 155 21.72 -50.87 -5.73
C PHE A 155 22.75 -50.27 -4.76
N ARG A 156 22.75 -50.66 -3.48
CA ARG A 156 23.72 -50.17 -2.49
C ARG A 156 25.14 -50.69 -2.78
N ARG A 157 25.28 -51.82 -3.46
CA ARG A 157 26.58 -52.38 -3.87
C ARG A 157 27.17 -51.66 -5.08
N HIS A 158 26.34 -50.97 -5.86
CA HIS A 158 26.72 -50.33 -7.13
C HIS A 158 26.83 -48.81 -7.05
N THR A 159 27.06 -48.25 -5.85
CA THR A 159 27.22 -46.80 -5.65
C THR A 159 28.34 -46.20 -6.52
N LEU A 160 29.46 -46.90 -6.65
CA LEU A 160 30.56 -46.48 -7.53
C LEU A 160 30.16 -46.41 -9.01
N VAL A 161 29.32 -47.34 -9.46
CA VAL A 161 28.82 -47.37 -10.85
C VAL A 161 27.87 -46.21 -11.08
N GLN A 162 26.98 -45.92 -10.12
CA GLN A 162 26.07 -44.79 -10.18
C GLN A 162 26.81 -43.44 -10.18
N GLU A 163 27.85 -43.29 -9.36
CA GLU A 163 28.68 -42.08 -9.36
C GLU A 163 29.45 -41.93 -10.67
N ALA A 164 30.02 -43.01 -11.20
CA ALA A 164 30.71 -42.98 -12.48
C ALA A 164 29.76 -42.56 -13.62
N MET A 165 28.57 -43.18 -13.69
CA MET A 165 27.54 -42.83 -14.68
C MET A 165 27.10 -41.37 -14.55
N PHE A 166 26.90 -40.88 -13.33
CA PHE A 166 26.53 -39.49 -13.07
C PHE A 166 27.58 -38.51 -13.59
N TRP A 167 28.86 -38.71 -13.23
CA TRP A 167 29.94 -37.84 -13.68
C TRP A 167 30.18 -37.93 -15.19
N SER A 168 30.07 -39.12 -15.79
CA SER A 168 30.14 -39.28 -17.25
C SER A 168 29.03 -38.50 -17.96
N ALA A 169 27.80 -38.52 -17.44
CA ALA A 169 26.69 -37.75 -17.99
C ALA A 169 26.92 -36.23 -17.88
N VAL A 170 27.40 -35.75 -16.72
CA VAL A 170 27.70 -34.32 -16.50
C VAL A 170 28.80 -33.84 -17.45
N VAL A 171 29.92 -34.58 -17.55
CA VAL A 171 31.03 -34.24 -18.45
C VAL A 171 30.60 -34.33 -19.92
N GLY A 172 29.83 -35.35 -20.29
CA GLY A 172 29.31 -35.51 -21.65
C GLY A 172 28.38 -34.37 -22.06
N ALA A 173 27.48 -33.94 -21.18
CA ALA A 173 26.60 -32.80 -21.43
C ALA A 173 27.39 -31.49 -21.57
N GLY A 174 28.36 -31.25 -20.68
CA GLY A 174 29.24 -30.09 -20.77
C GLY A 174 30.07 -30.05 -22.06
N TYR A 175 30.61 -31.20 -22.47
CA TYR A 175 31.36 -31.33 -23.72
C TYR A 175 30.48 -31.14 -24.96
N GLY A 176 29.24 -31.63 -24.94
CA GLY A 176 28.28 -31.40 -26.03
C GLY A 176 27.95 -29.91 -26.21
N ILE A 177 27.75 -29.19 -25.11
CA ILE A 177 27.54 -27.73 -25.12
C ILE A 177 28.80 -27.03 -25.64
N TYR A 178 29.98 -27.42 -25.16
CA TYR A 178 31.25 -26.87 -25.65
C TYR A 178 31.43 -27.04 -27.16
N LEU A 179 31.15 -28.23 -27.69
CA LEU A 179 31.21 -28.50 -29.12
C LEU A 179 30.26 -27.61 -29.90
N LEU A 180 29.01 -27.46 -29.44
CA LEU A 180 27.99 -26.63 -30.07
C LEU A 180 28.41 -25.14 -30.08
N PHE A 181 28.99 -24.64 -28.99
CA PHE A 181 29.52 -23.27 -28.95
C PHE A 181 30.79 -23.10 -29.78
N SER A 182 31.60 -24.15 -29.98
CA SER A 182 32.82 -24.07 -30.79
C SER A 182 32.57 -24.19 -32.30
N THR A 183 31.40 -24.68 -32.70
CA THR A 183 31.02 -24.84 -34.11
C THR A 183 30.17 -23.70 -34.66
N ILE A 184 29.69 -22.80 -33.79
CA ILE A 184 28.95 -21.57 -34.13
C ILE A 184 29.92 -20.39 -34.16
#